data_AF-A0A931KP09-F1
#
_entry.id   AF-A0A931KP09-F1
#
_cell.length_a   1.000
_cell.length_b   1.000
_cell.length_c   1.000
_cell.angle_alpha   90.00
_cell.angle_beta   90.00
_cell.angle_gamma   90.00
#
_symmetry.space_group_name_H-M   'P 1'
#
loop_
_entity.id
_entity.type
_entity.pdbx_description
1 polymer ?
#
loop_
_entity_poly.entity_id
_entity_poly.type
_entity_poly.pdbx_seq_one_letter_code
_entity_poly.pdbx_strand_id
1 'polypeptide(L)'
;MPSAFDTIAVSETDLETLMRLCFGVCKTLNWQPRYAGENKIIAYTKKSALKREDEIFIETAPGSIMVKSSLTHGAIVDLLGRNKKNINNFFSAYASLQDSSEQQRAEWQQGLEEIRKSTVLSAASEAAEAAEIEKAMRLSSGNTYATTGIIAINFIVFIMMVVSGVSFISPTAEQLLQWGGNFRPNTVGGEWWRLISCVFVHIGIIHLLFNMYALYYVGIFLEPMLGKARYISAYLCTGVLASLLSLWWHKQPLVSAGASGAIFGMYGVFVALLTTNLIPKKVRNNLLQSIGIFVGYNLLYGMKSGVDNAAHMGGLVSGIVFGYVFFLSLRPEAKISRQWVTGIISAVTIAVTFFYLNNNKDDSKKFNEIISEFSLYESKALQPLRDAQNLSADRFKEQLKAISLPAWENCSEALEKSASMKLPATMANYRKQLQEYILLRKEQAQILIKAQDADEGVYDEALDQNMKKIEDILKNLQGE
;
A
#
# COMPACT_ATOMS: atom_id res chain seq x y z
N MET A 1 -36.91 -15.55 -11.04
CA MET A 1 -36.85 -15.93 -12.48
C MET A 1 -38.22 -16.49 -12.87
N PRO A 2 -38.69 -16.32 -14.12
CA PRO A 2 -39.94 -16.92 -14.57
C PRO A 2 -39.91 -18.44 -14.37
N SER A 3 -40.92 -18.97 -13.67
CA SER A 3 -41.06 -20.40 -13.39
C SER A 3 -42.51 -20.82 -13.42
N ALA A 4 -42.78 -22.08 -13.74
CA ALA A 4 -44.06 -22.72 -13.53
C ALA A 4 -43.84 -23.99 -12.70
N PHE A 5 -44.86 -24.42 -11.97
CA PHE A 5 -44.87 -25.72 -11.30
C PHE A 5 -46.25 -26.34 -11.41
N ASP A 6 -46.31 -27.65 -11.29
CA ASP A 6 -47.55 -28.40 -11.26
C ASP A 6 -47.33 -29.73 -10.51
N THR A 7 -48.41 -30.34 -10.03
CA THR A 7 -48.37 -31.57 -9.22
C THR A 7 -49.44 -32.53 -9.67
N ILE A 8 -49.08 -33.80 -9.83
CA ILE A 8 -50.02 -34.88 -10.15
C ILE A 8 -50.12 -35.89 -9.00
N ALA A 9 -51.30 -36.47 -8.83
CA ALA A 9 -51.48 -37.67 -8.02
C ALA A 9 -51.08 -38.91 -8.87
N VAL A 10 -50.41 -39.87 -8.24
CA VAL A 10 -49.98 -41.12 -8.88
C VAL A 10 -50.35 -42.31 -8.00
N SER A 11 -50.57 -43.47 -8.61
CA SER A 11 -50.91 -44.71 -7.88
C SER A 11 -49.73 -45.32 -7.14
N GLU A 12 -48.50 -45.02 -7.60
CA GLU A 12 -47.28 -45.54 -6.99
C GLU A 12 -46.98 -44.82 -5.66
N THR A 13 -46.68 -45.61 -4.64
CA THR A 13 -46.41 -45.14 -3.27
C THR A 13 -44.99 -45.42 -2.83
N ASP A 14 -44.27 -46.32 -3.52
CA ASP A 14 -42.85 -46.56 -3.29
C ASP A 14 -42.01 -45.41 -3.87
N LEU A 15 -41.33 -44.70 -2.98
CA LEU A 15 -40.56 -43.51 -3.32
C LEU A 15 -39.41 -43.84 -4.27
N GLU A 16 -38.76 -44.99 -4.09
CA GLU A 16 -37.61 -45.38 -4.90
C GLU A 16 -38.06 -45.71 -6.33
N THR A 17 -39.19 -46.39 -6.47
CA THR A 17 -39.82 -46.63 -7.77
C THR A 17 -40.24 -45.32 -8.44
N LEU A 18 -40.81 -44.35 -7.71
CA LEU A 18 -41.11 -43.02 -8.24
C LEU A 18 -39.86 -42.30 -8.74
N MET A 19 -38.80 -42.26 -7.93
CA MET A 19 -37.53 -41.60 -8.26
C MET A 19 -36.89 -42.21 -9.51
N ARG A 20 -36.87 -43.53 -9.62
CA ARG A 20 -36.40 -44.26 -10.79
C ARG A 20 -37.21 -43.92 -12.04
N LEU A 21 -38.54 -43.88 -11.94
CA LEU A 21 -39.41 -43.50 -13.07
C LEU A 21 -39.19 -42.04 -13.48
N CYS A 22 -39.07 -41.11 -12.53
CA CYS A 22 -38.75 -39.71 -12.81
C CYS A 22 -37.38 -39.55 -13.48
N PHE A 23 -36.38 -40.35 -13.08
CA PHE A 23 -35.09 -40.39 -13.75
C PHE A 23 -35.21 -40.91 -15.19
N GLY A 24 -36.01 -41.96 -15.40
CA GLY A 24 -36.35 -42.47 -16.73
C GLY A 24 -36.99 -41.41 -17.63
N VAL A 25 -37.92 -40.61 -17.09
CA VAL A 25 -38.51 -39.46 -17.81
C VAL A 25 -37.43 -38.48 -18.25
N CYS A 26 -36.51 -38.11 -17.36
CA CYS A 26 -35.40 -37.23 -17.72
C CYS A 26 -34.56 -37.79 -18.87
N LYS A 27 -34.28 -39.11 -18.88
CA LYS A 27 -33.52 -39.75 -19.96
C LYS A 27 -34.29 -39.75 -21.28
N THR A 28 -35.59 -40.09 -21.26
CA THR A 28 -36.47 -40.09 -22.43
C THR A 28 -36.59 -38.70 -23.05
N LEU A 29 -36.68 -37.66 -22.22
CA LEU A 29 -36.74 -36.26 -22.67
C LEU A 29 -35.38 -35.65 -23.02
N ASN A 30 -34.30 -36.44 -22.91
CA ASN A 30 -32.92 -36.01 -23.13
C ASN A 30 -32.53 -34.81 -22.24
N TRP A 31 -33.02 -34.83 -21.00
CA TRP A 31 -32.62 -33.92 -19.95
C TRP A 31 -31.42 -34.49 -19.20
N GLN A 32 -30.64 -33.61 -18.60
CA GLN A 32 -29.42 -33.97 -17.88
C GLN A 32 -29.64 -33.82 -16.37
N PRO A 33 -29.96 -34.91 -15.65
CA PRO A 33 -29.90 -34.92 -14.19
C PRO A 33 -28.50 -34.56 -13.71
N ARG A 34 -28.40 -33.60 -12.80
CA ARG A 34 -27.13 -33.20 -12.16
C ARG A 34 -27.15 -33.40 -10.65
N TYR A 35 -28.33 -33.54 -10.06
CA TYR A 35 -28.54 -33.79 -8.65
C TYR A 35 -29.62 -34.85 -8.48
N ALA A 36 -29.41 -35.78 -7.55
CA ALA A 36 -30.42 -36.71 -7.08
C ALA A 36 -30.25 -36.92 -5.57
N GLY A 37 -31.32 -36.67 -4.82
CA GLY A 37 -31.43 -36.95 -3.39
C GLY A 37 -32.32 -38.17 -3.12
N GLU A 38 -32.87 -38.23 -1.91
CA GLU A 38 -33.83 -39.28 -1.52
C GLU A 38 -35.15 -39.14 -2.28
N ASN A 39 -35.67 -37.92 -2.39
CA ASN A 39 -36.98 -37.64 -3.00
C ASN A 39 -36.95 -36.52 -4.06
N LYS A 40 -35.76 -36.13 -4.52
CA LYS A 40 -35.58 -34.95 -5.39
C LYS A 40 -34.62 -35.22 -6.54
N ILE A 41 -34.95 -34.73 -7.73
CA ILE A 41 -34.06 -34.70 -8.89
C ILE A 41 -34.01 -33.27 -9.42
N ILE A 42 -32.80 -32.76 -9.67
CA ILE A 42 -32.60 -31.53 -10.44
C ILE A 42 -31.96 -31.89 -11.77
N ALA A 43 -32.65 -31.58 -12.85
CA ALA A 43 -32.22 -31.83 -14.21
C ALA A 43 -32.24 -30.56 -15.05
N TYR A 44 -31.49 -30.57 -16.16
CA TYR A 44 -31.40 -29.45 -17.08
C TYR A 44 -31.85 -29.88 -18.47
N THR A 45 -32.68 -29.07 -19.12
CA THR A 45 -33.04 -29.31 -20.52
C THR A 45 -31.83 -29.13 -21.42
N LYS A 46 -31.79 -29.82 -22.56
CA LYS A 46 -30.63 -29.81 -23.46
C LYS A 46 -30.35 -28.40 -24.00
N LYS A 47 -29.11 -27.94 -23.84
CA LYS A 47 -28.60 -26.72 -24.48
C LYS A 47 -28.58 -26.87 -26.00
N SER A 48 -29.01 -25.85 -26.73
CA SER A 48 -28.82 -25.74 -28.19
C SER A 48 -28.26 -24.37 -28.57
N ALA A 49 -27.82 -24.21 -29.83
CA ALA A 49 -27.24 -22.95 -30.33
C ALA A 49 -28.15 -21.72 -30.13
N LEU A 50 -29.47 -21.93 -30.06
CA LEU A 50 -30.49 -20.89 -29.91
C LEU A 50 -31.22 -20.92 -28.56
N LYS A 51 -31.01 -21.96 -27.73
CA LYS A 51 -31.77 -22.16 -26.48
C LYS A 51 -30.84 -22.46 -25.31
N ARG A 52 -30.93 -21.62 -24.27
CA ARG A 52 -30.37 -21.91 -22.95
C ARG A 52 -31.15 -23.03 -22.26
N GLU A 53 -30.46 -23.75 -21.38
CA GLU A 53 -31.02 -24.80 -20.53
C GLU A 53 -32.07 -24.21 -19.59
N ASP A 54 -33.13 -24.95 -19.33
CA ASP A 54 -34.09 -24.67 -18.25
C ASP A 54 -33.79 -25.64 -17.11
N GLU A 55 -33.90 -25.16 -15.87
CA GLU A 55 -33.78 -25.99 -14.68
C GLU A 55 -35.13 -26.66 -14.40
N ILE A 56 -35.11 -27.99 -14.26
CA ILE A 56 -36.25 -28.81 -13.90
C ILE A 56 -36.01 -29.38 -12.52
N PHE A 57 -36.87 -29.02 -11.58
CA PHE A 57 -36.91 -29.55 -10.23
C PHE A 57 -38.07 -30.54 -10.13
N ILE A 58 -37.77 -31.77 -9.72
CA ILE A 58 -38.74 -32.84 -9.52
C ILE A 58 -38.69 -33.25 -8.06
N GLU A 59 -39.84 -33.27 -7.40
CA GLU A 59 -39.98 -33.74 -6.03
C GLU A 59 -41.05 -34.84 -5.99
N THR A 60 -40.68 -35.97 -5.41
CA THR A 60 -41.56 -37.12 -5.24
C THR A 60 -42.01 -37.23 -3.79
N ALA A 61 -43.25 -37.66 -3.61
CA ALA A 61 -43.78 -38.08 -2.31
C ALA A 61 -44.70 -39.29 -2.56
N PRO A 62 -44.98 -40.13 -1.55
CA PRO A 62 -45.89 -41.26 -1.72
C PRO A 62 -47.22 -40.79 -2.35
N GLY A 63 -47.53 -41.31 -3.54
CA GLY A 63 -48.75 -40.96 -4.27
C GLY A 63 -48.76 -39.60 -4.99
N SER A 64 -47.65 -38.86 -5.07
CA SER A 64 -47.60 -37.60 -5.83
C SER A 64 -46.23 -37.25 -6.42
N ILE A 65 -46.23 -36.49 -7.52
CA ILE A 65 -45.03 -35.94 -8.14
C ILE A 65 -45.26 -34.46 -8.44
N MET A 66 -44.38 -33.61 -7.93
CA MET A 66 -44.34 -32.18 -8.26
C MET A 66 -43.19 -31.91 -9.21
N VAL A 67 -43.45 -31.13 -10.26
CA VAL A 67 -42.43 -30.67 -11.20
C VAL A 67 -42.49 -29.17 -11.35
N LYS A 68 -41.34 -28.53 -11.20
CA LYS A 68 -41.13 -27.10 -11.43
C LYS A 68 -40.11 -26.90 -12.54
N SER A 69 -40.44 -26.07 -13.52
CA SER A 69 -39.51 -25.62 -14.56
C SER A 69 -39.20 -24.14 -14.37
N SER A 70 -37.93 -23.77 -14.38
CA SER A 70 -37.44 -22.40 -14.23
C SER A 70 -36.43 -22.06 -15.32
N LEU A 71 -36.53 -20.86 -15.89
CA LEU A 71 -35.51 -20.37 -16.84
C LEU A 71 -34.19 -20.11 -16.09
N THR A 72 -33.04 -20.47 -16.67
CA THR A 72 -31.72 -20.18 -16.08
C THR A 72 -31.27 -18.72 -16.32
N HIS A 73 -30.34 -18.24 -15.48
CA HIS A 73 -29.85 -16.85 -15.39
C HIS A 73 -29.86 -16.04 -16.71
N GLY A 74 -30.61 -14.91 -16.70
CA GLY A 74 -30.61 -13.89 -17.75
C GLY A 74 -31.89 -13.79 -18.60
N ALA A 75 -32.86 -14.70 -18.42
CA ALA A 75 -34.17 -14.61 -19.10
C ALA A 75 -35.21 -13.93 -18.20
N ILE A 76 -35.78 -12.82 -18.68
CA ILE A 76 -36.70 -11.95 -17.90
C ILE A 76 -38.16 -12.39 -18.06
N VAL A 77 -38.53 -13.01 -19.19
CA VAL A 77 -39.93 -13.38 -19.52
C VAL A 77 -40.00 -14.73 -20.23
N ASP A 78 -40.99 -15.57 -19.88
CA ASP A 78 -41.29 -16.84 -20.57
C ASP A 78 -42.29 -16.63 -21.74
N LEU A 79 -41.82 -15.95 -22.80
CA LEU A 79 -42.65 -15.52 -23.94
C LEU A 79 -43.32 -16.67 -24.72
N LEU A 80 -42.78 -17.89 -24.63
CA LEU A 80 -43.24 -19.04 -25.41
C LEU A 80 -43.87 -20.15 -24.56
N GLY A 81 -44.14 -19.87 -23.27
CA GLY A 81 -44.71 -20.85 -22.34
C GLY A 81 -43.84 -22.11 -22.17
N ARG A 82 -42.51 -21.96 -22.25
CA ARG A 82 -41.55 -23.07 -22.20
C ARG A 82 -41.67 -23.85 -20.91
N ASN A 83 -41.85 -23.16 -19.78
CA ASN A 83 -41.92 -23.84 -18.48
C ASN A 83 -43.14 -24.76 -18.40
N LYS A 84 -44.31 -24.27 -18.84
CA LYS A 84 -45.52 -25.11 -18.93
C LYS A 84 -45.34 -26.27 -19.91
N LYS A 85 -44.69 -26.03 -21.06
CA LYS A 85 -44.41 -27.09 -22.03
C LYS A 85 -43.49 -28.17 -21.46
N ASN A 86 -42.45 -27.79 -20.72
CA ASN A 86 -41.54 -28.75 -20.07
C ASN A 86 -42.30 -29.61 -19.05
N ILE A 87 -43.15 -28.99 -18.23
CA ILE A 87 -43.99 -29.70 -17.24
C ILE A 87 -44.95 -30.69 -17.94
N ASN A 88 -45.66 -30.24 -18.97
CA ASN A 88 -46.57 -31.11 -19.73
C ASN A 88 -45.82 -32.28 -20.38
N ASN A 89 -44.66 -32.01 -21.00
CA ASN A 89 -43.81 -33.06 -21.57
C ASN A 89 -43.36 -34.07 -20.51
N PHE A 90 -43.04 -33.61 -19.30
CA PHE A 90 -42.68 -34.48 -18.19
C PHE A 90 -43.84 -35.44 -17.84
N PHE A 91 -45.04 -34.92 -17.60
CA PHE A 91 -46.16 -35.77 -17.20
C PHE A 91 -46.62 -36.70 -18.33
N SER A 92 -46.60 -36.23 -19.59
CA SER A 92 -46.89 -37.10 -20.74
C SER A 92 -45.87 -38.23 -20.87
N ALA A 93 -44.58 -37.94 -20.69
CA ALA A 93 -43.55 -38.96 -20.69
C ALA A 93 -43.70 -39.91 -19.48
N TYR A 94 -44.00 -39.39 -18.30
CA TYR A 94 -44.22 -40.22 -17.10
C TYR A 94 -45.35 -41.24 -17.30
N ALA A 95 -46.49 -40.81 -17.83
CA ALA A 95 -47.61 -41.70 -18.13
C ALA A 95 -47.22 -42.84 -19.09
N SER A 96 -46.39 -42.54 -20.10
CA SER A 96 -45.93 -43.56 -21.07
C SER A 96 -44.93 -44.57 -20.50
N LEU A 97 -44.29 -44.26 -19.37
CA LEU A 97 -43.22 -45.09 -18.79
C LEU A 97 -43.71 -45.96 -17.62
N GLN A 98 -45.00 -45.93 -17.28
CA GLN A 98 -45.55 -46.79 -16.23
C GLN A 98 -45.40 -48.28 -16.54
N ASP A 99 -45.50 -48.67 -17.82
CA ASP A 99 -45.38 -50.07 -18.27
C ASP A 99 -43.97 -50.44 -18.77
N SER A 100 -42.95 -49.65 -18.40
CA SER A 100 -41.56 -49.89 -18.85
C SER A 100 -41.03 -51.25 -18.36
N SER A 101 -40.22 -51.90 -19.21
CA SER A 101 -39.67 -53.22 -18.92
C SER A 101 -38.73 -53.23 -17.70
N GLU A 102 -38.54 -54.40 -17.08
CA GLU A 102 -37.59 -54.54 -15.96
C GLU A 102 -36.17 -54.14 -16.34
N GLN A 103 -35.75 -54.42 -17.58
CA GLN A 103 -34.43 -54.02 -18.07
C GLN A 103 -34.25 -52.49 -18.09
N GLN A 104 -35.23 -51.75 -18.59
CA GLN A 104 -35.18 -50.28 -18.62
C GLN A 104 -35.17 -49.70 -17.20
N ARG A 105 -35.98 -50.27 -16.30
CA ARG A 105 -36.01 -49.87 -14.90
C ARG A 105 -34.66 -50.13 -14.22
N ALA A 106 -34.01 -51.25 -14.48
CA ALA A 106 -32.68 -51.55 -13.94
C ALA A 106 -31.62 -50.54 -14.43
N GLU A 107 -31.64 -50.17 -15.71
CA GLU A 107 -30.73 -49.15 -16.27
C GLU A 107 -30.95 -47.77 -15.62
N TRP A 108 -32.20 -47.35 -15.40
CA TRP A 108 -32.50 -46.09 -14.74
C TRP A 108 -32.12 -46.09 -13.26
N GLN A 109 -32.28 -47.23 -12.58
CA GLN A 109 -31.83 -47.38 -11.20
C GLN A 109 -30.31 -47.16 -11.11
N GLN A 110 -29.55 -47.82 -11.98
CA GLN A 110 -28.09 -47.67 -12.02
C GLN A 110 -27.68 -46.22 -12.30
N GLY A 111 -28.31 -45.58 -13.29
CA GLY A 111 -28.02 -44.18 -13.62
C GLY A 111 -28.41 -43.21 -12.50
N LEU A 112 -29.49 -43.47 -11.76
CA LEU A 112 -29.90 -42.68 -10.61
C LEU A 112 -28.87 -42.79 -9.48
N GLU A 113 -28.38 -44.00 -9.19
CA GLU A 113 -27.32 -44.24 -8.19
C GLU A 113 -26.00 -43.55 -8.56
N GLU A 114 -25.63 -43.52 -9.84
CA GLU A 114 -24.46 -42.78 -10.30
C GLU A 114 -24.57 -41.28 -10.01
N ILE A 115 -25.75 -40.68 -10.24
CA ILE A 115 -26.00 -39.27 -9.94
C ILE A 115 -26.06 -39.02 -8.42
N ARG A 116 -26.63 -39.94 -7.63
CA ARG A 116 -26.59 -39.84 -6.15
C ARG A 116 -25.16 -39.87 -5.65
N LYS A 117 -24.33 -40.78 -6.17
CA LYS A 117 -22.91 -40.86 -5.82
C LYS A 117 -22.17 -39.57 -6.21
N SER A 118 -22.42 -39.02 -7.40
CA SER A 118 -21.82 -37.74 -7.80
C SER A 118 -22.30 -36.57 -6.94
N THR A 119 -23.56 -36.57 -6.52
CA THR A 119 -24.16 -35.56 -5.64
C THR A 119 -23.49 -35.56 -4.27
N VAL A 120 -23.28 -36.74 -3.68
CA VAL A 120 -22.58 -36.88 -2.39
C VAL A 120 -21.12 -36.42 -2.53
N LEU A 121 -20.44 -36.81 -3.62
CA LEU A 121 -19.07 -36.38 -3.88
C LEU A 121 -18.94 -34.86 -4.08
N SER A 122 -19.86 -34.23 -4.82
CA SER A 122 -19.86 -32.79 -5.01
C SER A 122 -20.16 -32.05 -3.71
N ALA A 123 -21.16 -32.51 -2.94
CA ALA A 123 -21.49 -31.94 -1.64
C ALA A 123 -20.34 -32.07 -0.63
N ALA A 124 -19.67 -33.22 -0.59
CA ALA A 124 -18.48 -33.44 0.23
C ALA A 124 -17.32 -32.54 -0.20
N SER A 125 -17.10 -32.38 -1.51
CA SER A 125 -16.10 -31.47 -2.06
C SER A 125 -16.39 -30.01 -1.71
N GLU A 126 -17.64 -29.57 -1.86
CA GLU A 126 -18.07 -28.21 -1.52
C GLU A 126 -17.97 -27.96 0.00
N ALA A 127 -18.35 -28.92 0.83
CA ALA A 127 -18.21 -28.84 2.27
C ALA A 127 -16.74 -28.79 2.70
N ALA A 128 -15.87 -29.60 2.08
CA ALA A 128 -14.43 -29.54 2.32
C ALA A 128 -13.83 -28.19 1.89
N GLU A 129 -14.27 -27.66 0.74
CA GLU A 129 -13.85 -26.34 0.26
C GLU A 129 -14.34 -25.21 1.18
N ALA A 130 -15.60 -25.26 1.63
CA ALA A 130 -16.17 -24.32 2.58
C ALA A 130 -15.46 -24.39 3.93
N ALA A 131 -15.13 -25.58 4.43
CA ALA A 131 -14.37 -25.77 5.66
C ALA A 131 -12.93 -25.24 5.54
N GLU A 132 -12.27 -25.41 4.40
CA GLU A 132 -10.95 -24.83 4.13
C GLU A 132 -11.00 -23.29 4.06
N ILE A 133 -12.04 -22.73 3.42
CA ILE A 133 -12.27 -21.28 3.40
C ILE A 133 -12.57 -20.78 4.82
N GLU A 134 -13.43 -21.46 5.58
CA GLU A 134 -13.73 -21.10 6.96
C GLU A 134 -12.49 -21.18 7.84
N LYS A 135 -11.64 -22.20 7.69
CA LYS A 135 -10.36 -22.32 8.39
C LYS A 135 -9.40 -21.20 8.01
N ALA A 136 -9.35 -20.83 6.74
CA ALA A 136 -8.59 -19.68 6.25
C ALA A 136 -9.15 -18.33 6.74
N MET A 137 -10.47 -18.24 6.96
CA MET A 137 -11.13 -17.06 7.55
C MET A 137 -11.03 -17.05 9.08
N ARG A 138 -10.95 -18.21 9.74
CA ARG A 138 -10.68 -18.32 11.18
C ARG A 138 -9.26 -17.88 11.52
N LEU A 139 -8.33 -17.98 10.56
CA LEU A 139 -7.03 -17.28 10.66
C LEU A 139 -7.20 -15.76 10.77
N SER A 140 -8.33 -15.14 10.39
CA SER A 140 -8.64 -13.70 10.50
C SER A 140 -9.49 -13.35 11.74
N SER A 141 -10.07 -14.34 12.44
CA SER A 141 -10.92 -14.13 13.62
C SER A 141 -10.18 -13.77 14.92
N GLY A 142 -8.87 -13.50 14.85
CA GLY A 142 -8.08 -13.00 15.97
C GLY A 142 -8.27 -11.50 16.20
N ASN A 143 -8.21 -11.05 17.46
CA ASN A 143 -8.41 -9.63 17.77
C ASN A 143 -7.30 -8.76 17.13
N THR A 144 -7.69 -7.67 16.47
CA THR A 144 -6.81 -6.73 15.74
C THR A 144 -6.28 -5.59 16.62
N TYR A 145 -5.90 -5.92 17.86
CA TYR A 145 -5.55 -4.91 18.85
C TYR A 145 -4.29 -4.13 18.49
N ALA A 146 -3.28 -4.78 17.90
CA ALA A 146 -2.06 -4.11 17.48
C ALA A 146 -2.34 -3.17 16.29
N THR A 147 -3.11 -3.62 15.30
CA THR A 147 -3.56 -2.81 14.17
C THR A 147 -4.30 -1.57 14.67
N THR A 148 -5.30 -1.76 15.53
CA THR A 148 -6.11 -0.68 16.10
C THR A 148 -5.26 0.26 16.95
N GLY A 149 -4.32 -0.26 17.74
CA GLY A 149 -3.40 0.53 18.56
C GLY A 149 -2.47 1.40 17.73
N ILE A 150 -1.90 0.86 16.64
CA ILE A 150 -1.05 1.62 15.72
C ILE A 150 -1.88 2.71 15.02
N ILE A 151 -3.10 2.39 14.59
CA ILE A 151 -4.02 3.38 14.00
C ILE A 151 -4.30 4.51 15.00
N ALA A 152 -4.63 4.17 16.24
CA ALA A 152 -4.88 5.16 17.29
C ALA A 152 -3.66 6.07 17.54
N ILE A 153 -2.45 5.51 17.62
CA ILE A 153 -1.21 6.28 17.78
C ILE A 153 -1.04 7.28 16.63
N ASN A 154 -1.27 6.86 15.39
CA ASN A 154 -1.16 7.75 14.22
C ASN A 154 -2.17 8.90 14.27
N PHE A 155 -3.43 8.63 14.65
CA PHE A 155 -4.42 9.69 14.86
C PHE A 155 -4.03 10.63 15.99
N ILE A 156 -3.54 10.11 17.12
CA ILE A 156 -3.09 10.92 18.26
C ILE A 156 -1.94 11.84 17.84
N VAL A 157 -0.91 11.32 17.18
CA VAL A 157 0.22 12.11 16.67
C VAL A 157 -0.26 13.19 15.71
N PHE A 158 -1.15 12.86 14.77
CA PHE A 158 -1.68 13.82 13.82
C PHE A 158 -2.53 14.92 14.50
N ILE A 159 -3.37 14.57 15.48
CA ILE A 159 -4.13 15.56 16.26
C ILE A 159 -3.17 16.50 17.01
N MET A 160 -2.13 15.96 17.63
CA MET A 160 -1.12 16.78 18.32
C MET A 160 -0.38 17.71 17.33
N MET A 161 -0.05 17.24 16.12
CA MET A 161 0.53 18.08 15.07
C MET A 161 -0.38 19.28 14.77
N VAL A 162 -1.67 19.03 14.53
CA VAL A 162 -2.64 20.07 14.15
C VAL A 162 -2.86 21.06 15.29
N VAL A 163 -3.01 20.58 16.52
CA VAL A 163 -3.17 21.44 17.71
C VAL A 163 -1.96 22.34 17.94
N SER A 164 -0.75 21.89 17.58
CA SER A 164 0.49 22.67 17.65
C SER A 164 0.74 23.57 16.42
N GLY A 165 -0.24 23.73 15.54
CA GLY A 165 -0.17 24.68 14.41
C GLY A 165 0.35 24.11 13.09
N VAL A 166 0.50 22.78 12.96
CA VAL A 166 0.78 22.15 11.67
C VAL A 166 -0.48 22.17 10.81
N SER A 167 -0.32 22.45 9.51
CA SER A 167 -1.45 22.48 8.57
C SER A 167 -2.17 21.13 8.49
N PHE A 168 -3.50 21.16 8.62
CA PHE A 168 -4.35 19.97 8.55
C PHE A 168 -4.32 19.29 7.16
N ILE A 169 -4.09 20.06 6.10
CA ILE A 169 -4.17 19.59 4.71
C ILE A 169 -2.80 19.49 4.05
N SER A 170 -1.94 20.49 4.27
CA SER A 170 -0.67 20.61 3.55
C SER A 170 0.44 21.15 4.47
N PRO A 171 0.99 20.30 5.36
CA PRO A 171 2.17 20.64 6.16
C PRO A 171 3.36 21.04 5.30
N THR A 172 4.15 22.02 5.77
CA THR A 172 5.44 22.34 5.16
C THR A 172 6.52 21.32 5.53
N ALA A 173 7.59 21.22 4.75
CA ALA A 173 8.74 20.36 5.07
C ALA A 173 9.34 20.67 6.45
N GLU A 174 9.41 21.96 6.80
CA GLU A 174 9.85 22.44 8.12
C GLU A 174 8.96 21.92 9.25
N GLN A 175 7.63 22.02 9.10
CA GLN A 175 6.68 21.51 10.08
C GLN A 175 6.80 19.99 10.26
N LEU A 176 6.97 19.24 9.17
CA LEU A 176 7.19 17.79 9.23
C LEU A 176 8.50 17.45 9.91
N LEU A 177 9.57 18.20 9.61
CA LEU A 177 10.89 18.00 10.22
C LEU A 177 10.84 18.25 11.74
N GLN A 178 10.16 19.29 12.20
CA GLN A 178 10.00 19.58 13.62
C GLN A 178 9.26 18.46 14.38
N TRP A 179 8.34 17.77 13.71
CA TRP A 179 7.58 16.64 14.27
C TRP A 179 8.26 15.28 14.16
N GLY A 180 9.48 15.21 13.61
CA GLY A 180 10.24 13.96 13.50
C GLY A 180 10.15 13.30 12.12
N GLY A 181 9.81 14.04 11.06
CA GLY A 181 9.98 13.61 9.68
C GLY A 181 11.44 13.26 9.37
N ASN A 182 11.67 12.24 8.55
CA ASN A 182 12.99 11.71 8.27
C ASN A 182 13.68 12.56 7.21
N PHE A 183 14.85 13.10 7.54
CA PHE A 183 15.64 13.96 6.67
C PHE A 183 17.11 13.64 6.84
N ARG A 184 17.80 13.39 5.72
CA ARG A 184 19.15 12.80 5.74
C ARG A 184 20.13 13.55 6.63
N PRO A 185 20.36 14.87 6.49
CA PRO A 185 21.32 15.61 7.32
C PRO A 185 21.08 15.44 8.82
N ASN A 186 19.82 15.50 9.24
CA ASN A 186 19.42 15.33 10.63
C ASN A 186 19.63 13.89 11.11
N THR A 187 19.19 12.90 10.31
CA THR A 187 19.23 11.50 10.71
C THR A 187 20.66 10.96 10.81
N VAL A 188 21.52 11.24 9.83
CA VAL A 188 22.94 10.83 9.89
C VAL A 188 23.76 11.74 10.82
N GLY A 189 23.28 12.95 11.10
CA GLY A 189 23.86 13.92 12.03
C GLY A 189 23.65 13.59 13.52
N GLY A 190 23.05 12.44 13.83
CA GLY A 190 22.92 11.91 15.21
C GLY A 190 21.48 11.78 15.69
N GLU A 191 20.52 12.29 14.93
CA GLU A 191 19.12 12.16 15.26
C GLU A 191 18.55 10.87 14.61
N TRP A 192 18.91 9.70 15.14
CA TRP A 192 18.57 8.38 14.56
C TRP A 192 17.11 7.95 14.75
N TRP A 193 16.44 8.43 15.81
CA TRP A 193 15.03 8.19 16.12
C TRP A 193 14.02 8.59 15.01
N ARG A 194 14.46 9.31 13.97
CA ARG A 194 13.71 9.85 12.83
C ARG A 194 13.30 8.72 11.91
N LEU A 195 14.10 7.64 11.88
CA LEU A 195 13.80 6.40 11.18
C LEU A 195 12.54 5.71 11.74
N ILE A 196 12.14 6.03 12.97
CA ILE A 196 10.95 5.50 13.63
C ILE A 196 9.84 6.55 13.68
N SER A 197 10.14 7.77 14.14
CA SER A 197 9.11 8.81 14.32
C SER A 197 8.43 9.18 13.00
N CYS A 198 9.17 9.20 11.88
CA CYS A 198 8.60 9.57 10.59
C CYS A 198 7.47 8.65 10.13
N VAL A 199 7.43 7.41 10.63
CA VAL A 199 6.37 6.43 10.34
C VAL A 199 5.03 6.87 10.93
N PHE A 200 5.03 7.76 11.93
CA PHE A 200 3.83 8.26 12.61
C PHE A 200 3.44 9.69 12.22
N VAL A 201 4.36 10.45 11.63
CA VAL A 201 4.11 11.82 11.14
C VAL A 201 3.41 11.78 9.78
N HIS A 202 2.39 12.62 9.56
CA HIS A 202 1.60 12.61 8.32
C HIS A 202 1.51 13.97 7.62
N ILE A 203 1.61 13.94 6.30
CA ILE A 203 1.56 15.10 5.39
C ILE A 203 0.10 15.54 5.10
N GLY A 204 -0.75 15.53 6.12
CA GLY A 204 -2.16 15.94 6.02
C GLY A 204 -3.18 14.80 6.16
N ILE A 205 -4.45 15.18 6.32
CA ILE A 205 -5.54 14.26 6.70
C ILE A 205 -5.83 13.18 5.66
N ILE A 206 -5.82 13.52 4.37
CA ILE A 206 -6.14 12.57 3.30
C ILE A 206 -5.10 11.45 3.27
N HIS A 207 -3.82 11.82 3.39
CA HIS A 207 -2.72 10.87 3.46
C HIS A 207 -2.83 9.96 4.69
N LEU A 208 -3.17 10.51 5.86
CA LEU A 208 -3.44 9.72 7.06
C LEU A 208 -4.58 8.72 6.85
N LEU A 209 -5.74 9.15 6.36
CA LEU A 209 -6.91 8.29 6.18
C LEU A 209 -6.63 7.13 5.22
N PHE A 210 -5.95 7.38 4.10
CA PHE A 210 -5.56 6.32 3.17
C PHE A 210 -4.56 5.34 3.80
N ASN A 211 -3.57 5.81 4.56
CA ASN A 211 -2.64 4.94 5.27
C ASN A 211 -3.37 4.10 6.32
N MET A 212 -4.28 4.68 7.10
CA MET A 212 -5.01 3.94 8.13
C MET A 212 -5.97 2.92 7.53
N TYR A 213 -6.62 3.25 6.40
CA TYR A 213 -7.44 2.30 5.64
C TYR A 213 -6.59 1.12 5.13
N ALA A 214 -5.44 1.38 4.51
CA ALA A 214 -4.54 0.35 4.01
C ALA A 214 -3.99 -0.52 5.14
N LEU A 215 -3.58 0.10 6.26
CA LEU A 215 -3.10 -0.59 7.45
C LEU A 215 -4.18 -1.49 8.06
N TYR A 216 -5.40 -0.99 8.17
CA TYR A 216 -6.55 -1.77 8.65
C TYR A 216 -6.81 -2.96 7.73
N TYR A 217 -6.88 -2.73 6.42
CA TYR A 217 -7.18 -3.78 5.43
C TYR A 217 -6.15 -4.92 5.46
N VAL A 218 -4.85 -4.61 5.53
CA VAL A 218 -3.84 -5.68 5.69
C VAL A 218 -3.86 -6.27 7.09
N GLY A 219 -4.14 -5.46 8.11
CA GLY A 219 -4.17 -5.85 9.53
C GLY A 219 -5.21 -6.91 9.86
N ILE A 220 -6.43 -6.84 9.31
CA ILE A 220 -7.50 -7.82 9.55
C ILE A 220 -7.13 -9.25 9.12
N PHE A 221 -6.21 -9.40 8.17
CA PHE A 221 -5.70 -10.70 7.74
C PHE A 221 -4.37 -11.03 8.42
N LEU A 222 -3.44 -10.07 8.45
CA LEU A 222 -2.06 -10.34 8.80
C LEU A 222 -1.81 -10.42 10.31
N GLU A 223 -2.46 -9.56 11.13
CA GLU A 223 -2.29 -9.62 12.58
C GLU A 223 -2.77 -10.95 13.16
N PRO A 224 -3.93 -11.47 12.77
CA PRO A 224 -4.37 -12.80 13.22
C PRO A 224 -3.43 -13.96 12.81
N MET A 225 -2.79 -13.87 11.63
CA MET A 225 -1.80 -14.86 11.18
C MET A 225 -0.48 -14.79 11.97
N LEU A 226 0.01 -13.57 12.25
CA LEU A 226 1.28 -13.35 12.94
C LEU A 226 1.15 -13.29 14.46
N GLY A 227 -0.01 -12.95 15.00
CA GLY A 227 -0.15 -12.47 16.37
C GLY A 227 0.51 -11.11 16.61
N LYS A 228 0.11 -10.45 17.70
CA LYS A 228 0.45 -9.06 18.03
C LYS A 228 1.94 -8.72 17.97
N ALA A 229 2.78 -9.50 18.66
CA ALA A 229 4.21 -9.19 18.78
C ALA A 229 4.94 -9.20 17.42
N ARG A 230 4.66 -10.21 16.59
CA ARG A 230 5.26 -10.34 15.25
C ARG A 230 4.71 -9.29 14.29
N TYR A 231 3.42 -8.96 14.40
CA TYR A 231 2.81 -7.88 13.62
C TYR A 231 3.47 -6.52 13.93
N ILE A 232 3.61 -6.18 15.22
CA ILE A 232 4.27 -4.93 15.66
C ILE A 232 5.73 -4.92 15.21
N SER A 233 6.47 -6.01 15.41
CA SER A 233 7.88 -6.08 14.98
C SER A 233 8.03 -5.92 13.46
N ALA A 234 7.13 -6.53 12.68
CA ALA A 234 7.14 -6.40 11.23
C ALA A 234 6.89 -4.95 10.81
N TYR A 235 5.88 -4.30 11.39
CA TYR A 235 5.56 -2.89 11.11
C TYR A 235 6.74 -1.97 11.41
N LEU A 236 7.33 -2.09 12.61
CA LEU A 236 8.45 -1.23 13.01
C LEU A 236 9.73 -1.52 12.21
N CYS A 237 10.11 -2.79 12.03
CA CYS A 237 11.36 -3.12 11.35
C CYS A 237 11.30 -2.79 9.86
N THR A 238 10.18 -3.08 9.18
CA THR A 238 10.01 -2.69 7.77
C THR A 238 9.90 -1.17 7.61
N GLY A 239 9.31 -0.46 8.57
CA GLY A 239 9.30 1.00 8.62
C GLY A 239 10.70 1.61 8.73
N VAL A 240 11.56 1.05 9.59
CA VAL A 240 12.97 1.47 9.71
C VAL A 240 13.74 1.20 8.42
N LEU A 241 13.59 0.00 7.84
CA LEU A 241 14.29 -0.36 6.59
C LEU A 241 13.79 0.46 5.39
N ALA A 242 12.49 0.77 5.32
CA ALA A 242 11.93 1.70 4.35
C ALA A 242 12.56 3.10 4.50
N SER A 243 12.64 3.60 5.74
CA SER A 243 13.24 4.90 6.04
C SER A 243 14.72 4.95 5.68
N LEU A 244 15.47 3.88 5.92
CA LEU A 244 16.87 3.78 5.52
C LEU A 244 17.05 3.75 4.00
N LEU A 245 16.20 3.00 3.27
CA LEU A 245 16.28 2.96 1.81
C LEU A 245 15.96 4.34 1.20
N SER A 246 15.01 5.06 1.78
CA SER A 246 14.73 6.47 1.43
C SER A 246 15.97 7.35 1.58
N LEU A 247 16.67 7.29 2.73
CA LEU A 247 17.89 8.07 2.95
C LEU A 247 19.03 7.70 2.00
N TRP A 248 19.13 6.42 1.61
CA TRP A 248 20.14 5.96 0.67
C TRP A 248 19.84 6.38 -0.78
N TRP A 249 18.56 6.39 -1.16
CA TRP A 249 18.12 6.69 -2.52
C TRP A 249 18.13 8.19 -2.82
N HIS A 250 17.58 8.99 -1.90
CA HIS A 250 17.41 10.43 -2.11
C HIS A 250 18.68 11.19 -1.73
N LYS A 251 19.38 11.68 -2.75
CA LYS A 251 20.57 12.53 -2.61
C LYS A 251 20.23 14.02 -2.49
N GLN A 252 19.00 14.40 -2.84
CA GLN A 252 18.49 15.76 -2.77
C GLN A 252 17.69 15.97 -1.46
N PRO A 253 17.47 17.23 -1.03
CA PRO A 253 16.74 17.50 0.20
C PRO A 253 15.29 17.00 0.12
N LEU A 254 14.99 15.93 0.86
CA LEU A 254 13.64 15.37 0.98
C LEU A 254 13.33 15.09 2.45
N VAL A 255 12.21 15.63 2.94
CA VAL A 255 11.64 15.26 4.23
C VAL A 255 10.58 14.18 3.99
N SER A 256 10.87 12.96 4.42
CA SER A 256 9.96 11.81 4.30
C SER A 256 9.13 11.64 5.57
N ALA A 257 7.82 11.49 5.43
CA ALA A 257 6.89 11.28 6.54
C ALA A 257 5.68 10.46 6.09
N GLY A 258 5.29 9.49 6.92
CA GLY A 258 4.10 8.68 6.71
C GLY A 258 4.31 7.21 7.04
N ALA A 259 3.21 6.54 7.41
CA ALA A 259 3.20 5.10 7.69
C ALA A 259 3.39 4.22 6.44
N SER A 260 3.30 4.79 5.23
CA SER A 260 3.21 4.04 3.99
C SER A 260 4.37 3.06 3.76
N GLY A 261 5.61 3.43 4.11
CA GLY A 261 6.75 2.51 4.00
C GLY A 261 6.57 1.24 4.85
N ALA A 262 6.16 1.39 6.10
CA ALA A 262 5.84 0.27 6.98
C ALA A 262 4.63 -0.53 6.48
N ILE A 263 3.59 0.14 5.97
CA ILE A 263 2.40 -0.51 5.40
C ILE A 263 2.77 -1.37 4.19
N PHE A 264 3.57 -0.84 3.26
CA PHE A 264 4.11 -1.62 2.14
C PHE A 264 4.93 -2.83 2.62
N GLY A 265 5.66 -2.69 3.73
CA GLY A 265 6.27 -3.81 4.43
C GLY A 265 5.28 -4.86 4.90
N MET A 266 4.18 -4.45 5.53
CA MET A 266 3.11 -5.37 5.94
C MET A 266 2.49 -6.09 4.74
N TYR A 267 2.23 -5.38 3.64
CA TYR A 267 1.78 -6.00 2.39
C TYR A 267 2.83 -6.95 1.81
N GLY A 268 4.13 -6.63 1.89
CA GLY A 268 5.21 -7.53 1.48
C GLY A 268 5.25 -8.82 2.28
N VAL A 269 5.10 -8.72 3.61
CA VAL A 269 4.97 -9.89 4.49
C VAL A 269 3.78 -10.73 4.05
N PHE A 270 2.63 -10.09 3.82
CA PHE A 270 1.42 -10.80 3.46
C PHE A 270 1.53 -11.50 2.09
N VAL A 271 2.11 -10.83 1.09
CA VAL A 271 2.42 -11.42 -0.22
C VAL A 271 3.30 -12.65 -0.07
N ALA A 272 4.38 -12.58 0.71
CA ALA A 272 5.26 -13.72 0.94
C ALA A 272 4.55 -14.88 1.66
N LEU A 273 3.62 -14.62 2.58
CA LEU A 273 2.84 -15.70 3.20
C LEU A 273 1.81 -16.29 2.22
N LEU A 274 1.20 -15.47 1.37
CA LEU A 274 0.25 -15.91 0.35
C LEU A 274 0.92 -16.82 -0.69
N THR A 275 2.22 -16.66 -1.00
CA THR A 275 2.92 -17.57 -1.92
C THR A 275 3.23 -18.95 -1.30
N THR A 276 2.95 -19.15 -0.01
CA THR A 276 3.11 -20.44 0.68
C THR A 276 1.83 -21.27 0.69
N ASN A 277 1.90 -22.49 1.24
CA ASN A 277 0.74 -23.36 1.44
C ASN A 277 -0.04 -23.06 2.74
N LEU A 278 0.21 -21.92 3.40
CA LEU A 278 -0.54 -21.52 4.61
C LEU A 278 -1.99 -21.13 4.31
N ILE A 279 -2.27 -20.63 3.10
CA ILE A 279 -3.58 -20.17 2.69
C ILE A 279 -4.08 -21.04 1.52
N PRO A 280 -5.32 -21.55 1.57
CA PRO A 280 -5.89 -22.35 0.49
C PRO A 280 -5.87 -21.64 -0.86
N LYS A 281 -5.61 -22.40 -1.92
CA LYS A 281 -5.33 -21.89 -3.27
C LYS A 281 -6.40 -20.92 -3.80
N LYS A 282 -7.68 -21.18 -3.51
CA LYS A 282 -8.83 -20.38 -3.96
C LYS A 282 -8.90 -19.02 -3.27
N VAL A 283 -8.70 -18.96 -1.96
CA VAL A 283 -8.65 -17.71 -1.18
C VAL A 283 -7.41 -16.90 -1.56
N ARG A 284 -6.27 -17.58 -1.70
CA ARG A 284 -4.99 -16.98 -2.08
C ARG A 284 -5.07 -16.18 -3.38
N ASN A 285 -5.68 -16.72 -4.44
CA ASN A 285 -5.68 -16.07 -5.74
C ASN A 285 -6.45 -14.73 -5.73
N ASN A 286 -7.59 -14.68 -5.05
CA ASN A 286 -8.37 -13.44 -4.91
C ASN A 286 -7.62 -12.38 -4.08
N LEU A 287 -6.98 -12.80 -2.97
CA LEU A 287 -6.17 -11.92 -2.15
C LEU A 287 -4.94 -11.39 -2.89
N LEU A 288 -4.20 -12.25 -3.59
CA LEU A 288 -3.06 -11.85 -4.42
C LEU A 288 -3.47 -10.85 -5.52
N GLN A 289 -4.63 -11.06 -6.16
CA GLN A 289 -5.12 -10.13 -7.17
C GLN A 289 -5.45 -8.76 -6.56
N SER A 290 -6.22 -8.72 -5.47
CA SER A 290 -6.59 -7.45 -4.81
C SER A 290 -5.36 -6.69 -4.28
N ILE A 291 -4.42 -7.40 -3.64
CA ILE A 291 -3.17 -6.82 -3.14
C ILE A 291 -2.28 -6.37 -4.30
N GLY A 292 -2.16 -7.17 -5.36
CA GLY A 292 -1.38 -6.84 -6.54
C GLY A 292 -1.87 -5.56 -7.22
N ILE A 293 -3.20 -5.39 -7.35
CA ILE A 293 -3.81 -4.16 -7.86
C ILE A 293 -3.49 -2.98 -6.93
N PHE A 294 -3.67 -3.14 -5.61
CA PHE A 294 -3.40 -2.08 -4.64
C PHE A 294 -1.93 -1.64 -4.65
N VAL A 295 -0.99 -2.58 -4.55
CA VAL A 295 0.46 -2.32 -4.54
C VAL A 295 0.88 -1.71 -5.88
N GLY A 296 0.44 -2.28 -7.00
CA GLY A 296 0.76 -1.77 -8.34
C GLY A 296 0.24 -0.36 -8.56
N TYR A 297 -1.03 -0.10 -8.20
CA TYR A 297 -1.62 1.24 -8.30
C TYR A 297 -0.86 2.27 -7.46
N ASN A 298 -0.55 1.96 -6.20
CA ASN A 298 0.13 2.92 -5.32
C ASN A 298 1.58 3.21 -5.77
N LEU A 299 2.32 2.21 -6.27
CA LEU A 299 3.66 2.44 -6.81
C LEU A 299 3.64 3.29 -8.09
N LEU A 300 2.68 3.03 -8.99
CA LEU A 300 2.50 3.81 -10.22
C LEU A 300 2.04 5.24 -9.90
N TYR A 301 1.09 5.40 -8.98
CA TYR A 301 0.64 6.71 -8.52
C TYR A 301 1.77 7.47 -7.81
N GLY A 302 2.61 6.76 -7.05
CA GLY A 302 3.77 7.31 -6.36
C GLY A 302 4.90 7.80 -7.26
N MET A 303 4.83 7.55 -8.58
CA MET A 303 5.73 8.20 -9.54
C MET A 303 5.42 9.70 -9.72
N LYS A 304 4.30 10.20 -9.17
CA LYS A 304 3.99 11.65 -9.09
C LYS A 304 4.80 12.31 -7.96
N SER A 305 5.04 13.62 -8.07
CA SER A 305 5.81 14.35 -7.05
C SER A 305 5.13 14.30 -5.68
N GLY A 306 5.95 14.21 -4.61
CA GLY A 306 5.49 14.17 -3.23
C GLY A 306 5.34 12.78 -2.61
N VAL A 307 5.62 11.69 -3.36
CA VAL A 307 5.59 10.31 -2.83
C VAL A 307 6.99 9.70 -2.80
N ASP A 308 7.34 9.07 -1.67
CA ASP A 308 8.62 8.42 -1.46
C ASP A 308 8.59 6.94 -1.90
N ASN A 309 8.74 6.72 -3.20
CA ASN A 309 8.79 5.36 -3.78
C ASN A 309 9.96 4.52 -3.26
N ALA A 310 11.06 5.16 -2.86
CA ALA A 310 12.18 4.44 -2.26
C ALA A 310 11.77 3.83 -0.92
N ALA A 311 11.04 4.58 -0.08
CA ALA A 311 10.46 4.04 1.13
C ALA A 311 9.46 2.90 0.86
N HIS A 312 8.58 3.05 -0.13
CA HIS A 312 7.60 1.99 -0.48
C HIS A 312 8.30 0.71 -0.93
N MET A 313 9.30 0.83 -1.80
CA MET A 313 10.07 -0.32 -2.29
C MET A 313 10.88 -0.98 -1.17
N GLY A 314 11.50 -0.19 -0.29
CA GLY A 314 12.27 -0.69 0.84
C GLY A 314 11.38 -1.43 1.84
N GLY A 315 10.20 -0.88 2.11
CA GLY A 315 9.15 -1.55 2.87
C GLY A 315 8.78 -2.88 2.22
N LEU A 316 8.32 -2.86 0.97
CA LEU A 316 7.84 -4.05 0.26
C LEU A 316 8.88 -5.19 0.23
N VAL A 317 10.12 -4.88 -0.15
CA VAL A 317 11.21 -5.87 -0.24
C VAL A 317 11.56 -6.43 1.13
N SER A 318 11.75 -5.57 2.15
CA SER A 318 12.02 -6.05 3.51
C SER A 318 10.87 -6.88 4.07
N GLY A 319 9.63 -6.50 3.78
CA GLY A 319 8.43 -7.25 4.11
C GLY A 319 8.40 -8.64 3.51
N ILE A 320 8.69 -8.78 2.21
CA ILE A 320 8.75 -10.08 1.53
C ILE A 320 9.78 -11.00 2.20
N VAL A 321 10.98 -10.48 2.47
CA VAL A 321 12.03 -11.21 3.18
C VAL A 321 11.54 -11.66 4.56
N PHE A 322 10.99 -10.74 5.36
CA PHE A 322 10.48 -11.06 6.69
C PHE A 322 9.32 -12.05 6.67
N GLY A 323 8.44 -12.01 5.66
CA GLY A 323 7.36 -12.97 5.53
C GLY A 323 7.86 -14.41 5.34
N TYR A 324 8.88 -14.61 4.50
CA TYR A 324 9.52 -15.93 4.37
C TYR A 324 10.25 -16.36 5.64
N VAL A 325 10.89 -15.43 6.36
CA VAL A 325 11.54 -15.73 7.64
C VAL A 325 10.50 -16.10 8.71
N PHE A 326 9.39 -15.36 8.82
CA PHE A 326 8.29 -15.69 9.72
C PHE A 326 7.67 -17.04 9.40
N PHE A 327 7.52 -17.37 8.12
CA PHE A 327 6.99 -18.65 7.66
C PHE A 327 7.73 -19.85 8.28
N LEU A 328 9.05 -19.75 8.51
CA LEU A 328 9.84 -20.81 9.15
C LEU A 328 9.33 -21.18 10.55
N SER A 329 8.71 -20.24 11.27
CA SER A 329 8.12 -20.44 12.61
C SER A 329 6.60 -20.68 12.61
N LEU A 330 5.95 -20.54 11.45
CA LEU A 330 4.50 -20.68 11.30
C LEU A 330 4.09 -22.07 10.83
N ARG A 331 5.03 -22.87 10.32
CA ARG A 331 4.76 -24.25 9.89
C ARG A 331 4.36 -25.12 11.09
N PRO A 332 3.41 -26.06 10.92
CA PRO A 332 3.03 -26.99 11.98
C PRO A 332 4.20 -27.79 12.56
N GLU A 333 5.19 -28.13 11.72
CA GLU A 333 6.38 -28.92 12.06
C GLU A 333 7.57 -28.05 12.54
N ALA A 334 7.39 -26.74 12.69
CA ALA A 334 8.48 -25.82 13.01
C ALA A 334 9.07 -26.10 14.39
N LYS A 335 10.39 -26.36 14.43
CA LYS A 335 11.16 -26.48 15.68
C LYS A 335 11.67 -25.14 16.21
N ILE A 336 11.65 -24.09 15.38
CA ILE A 336 12.12 -22.75 15.76
C ILE A 336 11.02 -21.98 16.49
N SER A 337 11.37 -21.38 17.64
CA SER A 337 10.39 -20.58 18.38
C SER A 337 10.07 -19.28 17.65
N ARG A 338 8.81 -18.84 17.79
CA ARG A 338 8.32 -17.58 17.21
C ARG A 338 9.05 -16.35 17.76
N GLN A 339 9.49 -16.42 19.02
CA GLN A 339 10.23 -15.35 19.69
C GLN A 339 11.65 -15.22 19.10
N TRP A 340 12.34 -16.34 18.82
CA TRP A 340 13.66 -16.33 18.20
C TRP A 340 13.64 -15.67 16.83
N VAL A 341 12.67 -16.01 15.99
CA VAL A 341 12.52 -15.38 14.66
C VAL A 341 12.32 -13.87 14.77
N THR A 342 11.47 -13.43 15.71
CA THR A 342 11.22 -12.01 15.97
C THR A 342 12.50 -11.30 16.44
N GLY A 343 13.27 -11.95 17.31
CA GLY A 343 14.57 -11.47 17.79
C GLY A 343 15.59 -11.31 16.67
N ILE A 344 15.69 -12.29 15.77
CA ILE A 344 16.60 -12.24 14.60
C ILE A 344 16.26 -11.07 13.69
N ILE A 345 14.98 -10.90 13.32
CA ILE A 345 14.53 -9.79 12.47
C ILE A 345 14.89 -8.44 13.11
N SER A 346 14.64 -8.30 14.40
CA SER A 346 14.94 -7.07 15.15
C SER A 346 16.45 -6.81 15.21
N ALA A 347 17.25 -7.83 15.53
CA ALA A 347 18.70 -7.74 15.62
C ALA A 347 19.34 -7.39 14.27
N VAL A 348 18.91 -8.02 13.18
CA VAL A 348 19.37 -7.70 11.82
C VAL A 348 19.00 -6.28 11.43
N THR A 349 17.78 -5.84 11.72
CA THR A 349 17.34 -4.45 11.46
C THR A 349 18.20 -3.44 12.22
N ILE A 350 18.47 -3.69 13.50
CA ILE A 350 19.34 -2.84 14.33
C ILE A 350 20.77 -2.83 13.76
N ALA A 351 21.33 -3.99 13.41
CA ALA A 351 22.68 -4.10 12.86
C ALA A 351 22.83 -3.35 11.54
N VAL A 352 21.87 -3.50 10.62
CA VAL A 352 21.84 -2.77 9.34
C VAL A 352 21.73 -1.27 9.57
N THR A 353 20.85 -0.85 10.50
CA THR A 353 20.67 0.56 10.86
C THR A 353 21.96 1.14 11.43
N PHE A 354 22.57 0.45 12.39
CA PHE A 354 23.82 0.88 13.03
C PHE A 354 24.95 1.00 12.01
N PHE A 355 25.12 -0.01 11.15
CA PHE A 355 26.13 0.00 10.10
C PHE A 355 25.91 1.16 9.12
N TYR A 356 24.67 1.38 8.67
CA TYR A 356 24.35 2.48 7.77
C TYR A 356 24.68 3.84 8.40
N LEU A 357 24.19 4.10 9.61
CA LEU A 357 24.39 5.37 10.30
C LEU A 357 25.87 5.64 10.58
N ASN A 358 26.63 4.62 11.02
CA ASN A 358 28.05 4.78 11.32
C ASN A 358 28.88 5.11 10.07
N ASN A 359 28.58 4.47 8.93
CA ASN A 359 29.30 4.72 7.68
C ASN A 359 28.90 6.05 7.01
N ASN A 360 27.66 6.51 7.21
CA ASN A 360 27.13 7.71 6.57
C ASN A 360 27.14 8.95 7.47
N LYS A 361 27.69 8.85 8.69
CA LYS A 361 27.81 9.99 9.60
C LYS A 361 28.63 11.10 8.95
N ASP A 362 28.03 12.29 8.91
CA ASP A 362 28.59 13.52 8.38
C ASP A 362 28.12 14.72 9.23
N ASP A 363 28.72 15.89 9.00
CA ASP A 363 28.42 17.11 9.74
C ASP A 363 27.36 17.99 9.04
N SER A 364 26.58 17.44 8.11
CA SER A 364 25.61 18.21 7.30
C SER A 364 24.62 19.00 8.14
N LYS A 365 24.15 18.43 9.26
CA LYS A 365 23.24 19.15 10.19
C LYS A 365 23.90 20.41 10.76
N LYS A 366 25.12 20.29 11.30
CA LYS A 366 25.88 21.42 11.85
C LYS A 366 26.21 22.46 10.79
N PHE A 367 26.49 22.00 9.57
CA PHE A 367 26.72 22.89 8.44
C PHE A 367 25.48 23.70 8.10
N ASN A 368 24.28 23.11 8.09
CA ASN A 368 23.03 23.84 7.88
C ASN A 368 22.76 24.89 8.99
N GLU A 369 23.16 24.62 10.23
CA GLU A 369 23.11 25.60 11.33
C GLU A 369 24.06 26.79 11.04
N ILE A 370 25.28 26.52 10.54
CA ILE A 370 26.21 27.57 10.08
C ILE A 370 25.64 28.36 8.91
N ILE A 371 25.00 27.71 7.93
CA ILE A 371 24.38 28.41 6.81
C ILE A 371 23.25 29.33 7.28
N SER A 372 22.48 28.92 8.28
CA SER A 372 21.45 29.76 8.89
C SER A 372 22.04 31.01 9.57
N GLU A 373 23.16 30.85 10.29
CA GLU A 373 23.92 31.96 10.88
C GLU A 373 24.49 32.89 9.78
N PHE A 374 25.07 32.30 8.72
CA PHE A 374 25.58 33.02 7.55
C PHE A 374 24.51 33.88 6.90
N SER A 375 23.30 33.35 6.65
CA SER A 375 22.22 34.10 6.00
C SER A 375 21.78 35.33 6.81
N LEU A 376 21.86 35.27 8.14
CA LEU A 376 21.58 36.41 9.00
C LEU A 376 22.63 37.53 8.80
N TYR A 377 23.92 37.17 8.81
CA TYR A 377 25.00 38.12 8.57
C TYR A 377 24.99 38.66 7.13
N GLU A 378 24.71 37.82 6.15
CA GLU A 378 24.57 38.23 4.75
C GLU A 378 23.48 39.30 4.59
N SER A 379 22.29 39.08 5.17
CA SER A 379 21.21 40.07 5.07
C SER A 379 21.61 41.41 5.69
N LYS A 380 22.38 41.39 6.79
CA LYS A 380 22.93 42.61 7.40
C LYS A 380 24.01 43.24 6.52
N ALA A 381 24.88 42.43 5.91
CA ALA A 381 25.96 42.89 5.06
C ALA A 381 25.45 43.57 3.78
N LEU A 382 24.32 43.10 3.24
CA LEU A 382 23.67 43.64 2.05
C LEU A 382 22.75 44.84 2.35
N GLN A 383 22.45 45.13 3.62
CA GLN A 383 21.53 46.20 3.98
C GLN A 383 21.91 47.57 3.38
N PRO A 384 23.17 48.04 3.45
CA PRO A 384 23.52 49.35 2.88
C PRO A 384 23.28 49.42 1.37
N LEU A 385 23.47 48.31 0.64
CA LEU A 385 23.20 48.25 -0.80
C LEU A 385 21.70 48.34 -1.10
N ARG A 386 20.84 47.75 -0.25
CA ARG A 386 19.38 47.85 -0.38
C ARG A 386 18.88 49.27 -0.10
N ASP A 387 19.52 49.95 0.84
CA ASP A 387 19.13 51.30 1.28
C ASP A 387 19.81 52.41 0.46
N ALA A 388 20.68 52.07 -0.49
CA ALA A 388 21.57 53.00 -1.19
C ALA A 388 20.83 54.20 -1.82
N GLN A 389 19.66 53.98 -2.40
CA GLN A 389 18.86 55.06 -3.03
C GLN A 389 18.30 56.07 -2.03
N ASN A 390 18.23 55.73 -0.74
CA ASN A 390 17.68 56.55 0.33
C ASN A 390 18.77 57.22 1.19
N LEU A 391 20.05 57.02 0.87
CA LEU A 391 21.18 57.51 1.64
C LEU A 391 21.95 58.57 0.85
N SER A 392 22.53 59.55 1.57
CA SER A 392 23.55 60.40 0.97
C SER A 392 24.84 59.60 0.72
N ALA A 393 25.67 60.05 -0.23
CA ALA A 393 26.97 59.46 -0.54
C ALA A 393 27.82 59.18 0.72
N ASP A 394 27.94 60.17 1.61
CA ASP A 394 28.70 60.05 2.86
C ASP A 394 28.10 59.00 3.81
N ARG A 395 26.77 58.98 3.95
CA ARG A 395 26.08 58.01 4.81
C ARG A 395 26.17 56.60 4.24
N PHE A 396 26.05 56.44 2.93
CA PHE A 396 26.22 55.16 2.24
C PHE A 396 27.64 54.62 2.46
N LYS A 397 28.66 55.46 2.27
CA LYS A 397 30.06 55.14 2.53
C LYS A 397 30.30 54.74 3.99
N GLU A 398 29.75 55.49 4.94
CA GLU A 398 29.82 55.20 6.38
C GLU A 398 29.21 53.83 6.70
N GLN A 399 28.03 53.54 6.15
CA GLN A 399 27.36 52.26 6.36
C GLN A 399 28.10 51.08 5.72
N LEU A 400 28.71 51.24 4.54
CA LEU A 400 29.56 50.20 3.94
C LEU A 400 30.73 49.82 4.87
N LYS A 401 31.34 50.81 5.52
CA LYS A 401 32.45 50.61 6.47
C LYS A 401 32.00 50.03 7.82
N ALA A 402 30.92 50.57 8.38
CA ALA A 402 30.49 50.26 9.75
C ALA A 402 29.59 49.01 9.82
N ILE A 403 28.89 48.68 8.74
CA ILE A 403 27.90 47.58 8.70
C ILE A 403 28.31 46.51 7.70
N SER A 404 28.50 46.86 6.42
CA SER A 404 28.69 45.85 5.36
C SER A 404 29.97 45.04 5.55
N LEU A 405 31.13 45.70 5.61
CA LEU A 405 32.42 45.02 5.73
C LEU A 405 32.52 44.15 7.00
N PRO A 406 32.17 44.62 8.21
CA PRO A 406 32.18 43.78 9.41
C PRO A 406 31.22 42.59 9.33
N ALA A 407 30.04 42.76 8.73
CA ALA A 407 29.10 41.66 8.56
C ALA A 407 29.62 40.59 7.59
N TRP A 408 30.36 40.97 6.54
CA TRP A 408 31.06 40.01 5.68
C TRP A 408 32.21 39.29 6.39
N GLU A 409 32.90 39.93 7.34
CA GLU A 409 33.87 39.24 8.20
C GLU A 409 33.18 38.19 9.08
N ASN A 410 32.03 38.53 9.67
CA ASN A 410 31.24 37.57 10.44
C ASN A 410 30.75 36.40 9.58
N CYS A 411 30.38 36.64 8.31
CA CYS A 411 30.11 35.56 7.36
C CYS A 411 31.33 34.65 7.15
N SER A 412 32.52 35.24 6.98
CA SER A 412 33.77 34.49 6.82
C SER A 412 34.06 33.65 8.06
N GLU A 413 33.99 34.24 9.25
CA GLU A 413 34.23 33.56 10.53
C GLU A 413 33.23 32.42 10.75
N ALA A 414 31.94 32.66 10.47
CA ALA A 414 30.91 31.62 10.57
C ALA A 414 31.23 30.43 9.64
N LEU A 415 31.59 30.70 8.39
CA LEU A 415 31.89 29.67 7.40
C LEU A 415 33.21 28.94 7.71
N GLU A 416 34.20 29.61 8.31
CA GLU A 416 35.45 29.00 8.77
C GLU A 416 35.24 27.92 9.84
N LYS A 417 34.23 28.07 10.71
CA LYS A 417 33.84 27.02 11.67
C LYS A 417 33.55 25.67 10.97
N SER A 418 33.19 25.70 9.68
CA SER A 418 32.91 24.50 8.89
C SER A 418 34.13 23.87 8.22
N ALA A 419 35.33 24.46 8.31
CA ALA A 419 36.51 24.03 7.53
C ALA A 419 36.88 22.55 7.74
N SER A 420 36.85 22.09 9.00
CA SER A 420 37.18 20.71 9.38
C SER A 420 36.00 19.74 9.32
N MET A 421 34.81 20.20 8.93
CA MET A 421 33.61 19.36 8.91
C MET A 421 33.68 18.32 7.80
N LYS A 422 33.21 17.10 8.11
CA LYS A 422 33.05 16.04 7.11
C LYS A 422 31.73 16.26 6.38
N LEU A 423 31.79 16.80 5.17
CA LEU A 423 30.61 17.14 4.36
C LEU A 423 30.49 16.27 3.11
N PRO A 424 29.27 16.00 2.63
CA PRO A 424 29.05 15.51 1.27
C PRO A 424 29.67 16.43 0.22
N ALA A 425 30.04 15.88 -0.94
CA ALA A 425 30.72 16.64 -2.00
C ALA A 425 29.93 17.89 -2.45
N THR A 426 28.60 17.80 -2.52
CA THR A 426 27.72 18.93 -2.86
C THR A 426 27.84 20.05 -1.84
N MET A 427 27.69 19.76 -0.54
CA MET A 427 27.83 20.77 0.53
C MET A 427 29.25 21.33 0.64
N ALA A 428 30.27 20.52 0.37
CA ALA A 428 31.66 20.99 0.32
C ALA A 428 31.89 21.96 -0.86
N ASN A 429 31.24 21.73 -2.01
CA ASN A 429 31.26 22.65 -3.15
C ASN A 429 30.50 23.94 -2.85
N TYR A 430 29.30 23.83 -2.28
CA TYR A 430 28.49 24.96 -1.82
C TYR A 430 29.28 25.87 -0.87
N ARG A 431 29.96 25.29 0.13
CA ARG A 431 30.87 26.04 1.02
C ARG A 431 31.93 26.81 0.25
N LYS A 432 32.57 26.19 -0.76
CA LYS A 432 33.61 26.84 -1.56
C LYS A 432 33.06 28.02 -2.37
N GLN A 433 31.87 27.87 -2.95
CA GLN A 433 31.19 28.95 -3.66
C GLN A 433 30.83 30.11 -2.73
N LEU A 434 30.36 29.83 -1.50
CA LEU A 434 30.11 30.86 -0.50
C LEU A 434 31.38 31.61 -0.07
N GLN A 435 32.52 30.92 0.04
CA GLN A 435 33.81 31.57 0.31
C GLN A 435 34.19 32.56 -0.79
N GLU A 436 34.06 32.15 -2.06
CA GLU A 436 34.33 33.02 -3.20
C GLU A 436 33.34 34.20 -3.27
N TYR A 437 32.06 33.95 -2.98
CA TYR A 437 31.04 34.97 -2.89
C TYR A 437 31.35 36.04 -1.82
N ILE A 438 31.78 35.63 -0.61
CA ILE A 438 32.20 36.58 0.44
C ILE A 438 33.35 37.47 -0.06
N LEU A 439 34.37 36.87 -0.69
CA LEU A 439 35.53 37.63 -1.17
C LEU A 439 35.11 38.69 -2.19
N LEU A 440 34.29 38.33 -3.17
CA LEU A 440 33.79 39.26 -4.18
C LEU A 440 32.90 40.35 -3.57
N ARG A 441 32.08 40.02 -2.58
CA ARG A 441 31.23 41.02 -1.89
C ARG A 441 32.04 42.00 -1.03
N LYS A 442 33.12 41.54 -0.39
CA LYS A 442 34.06 42.42 0.31
C LYS A 442 34.79 43.34 -0.67
N GLU A 443 35.23 42.80 -1.81
CA GLU A 443 35.81 43.59 -2.90
C GLU A 443 34.81 44.64 -3.43
N GLN A 444 33.55 44.26 -3.65
CA GLN A 444 32.48 45.17 -4.07
C GLN A 444 32.34 46.35 -3.11
N ALA A 445 32.23 46.07 -1.80
CA ALA A 445 32.12 47.11 -0.78
C ALA A 445 33.34 48.04 -0.77
N GLN A 446 34.54 47.51 -0.97
CA GLN A 446 35.76 48.30 -1.06
C GLN A 446 35.82 49.19 -2.31
N ILE A 447 35.42 48.66 -3.48
CA ILE A 447 35.32 49.44 -4.73
C ILE A 447 34.32 50.58 -4.54
N LEU A 448 33.13 50.29 -4.00
CA LEU A 448 32.10 51.30 -3.74
C LEU A 448 32.57 52.38 -2.78
N ILE A 449 33.30 52.04 -1.71
CA ILE A 449 33.89 53.02 -0.79
C ILE A 449 34.88 53.94 -1.52
N LYS A 450 35.75 53.39 -2.38
CA LYS A 450 36.74 54.16 -3.14
C LYS A 450 36.08 55.06 -4.19
N ALA A 451 35.00 54.58 -4.81
CA ALA A 451 34.24 55.33 -5.81
C ALA A 451 33.60 56.60 -5.23
N GLN A 452 33.27 56.64 -3.93
CA GLN A 452 32.75 57.86 -3.29
C GLN A 452 33.79 58.97 -3.16
N ASP A 453 35.09 58.67 -3.26
CA ASP A 453 36.19 59.63 -3.11
C ASP A 453 36.87 59.98 -4.44
N ALA A 454 36.45 59.36 -5.54
CA ALA A 454 37.07 59.49 -6.85
C ALA A 454 36.17 60.25 -7.83
N ASP A 455 36.76 60.67 -8.94
CA ASP A 455 36.00 61.24 -10.06
C ASP A 455 35.01 60.20 -10.61
N GLU A 456 33.88 60.71 -11.12
CA GLU A 456 32.81 59.88 -11.68
C GLU A 456 33.35 58.98 -12.81
N GLY A 457 32.98 57.70 -12.81
CA GLY A 457 33.37 56.74 -13.83
C GLY A 457 34.70 55.98 -13.61
N VAL A 458 35.53 56.38 -12.63
CA VAL A 458 36.86 55.77 -12.42
C VAL A 458 36.79 54.28 -12.04
N TYR A 459 35.74 53.87 -11.33
CA TYR A 459 35.60 52.50 -10.81
C TYR A 459 34.50 51.68 -11.50
N ASP A 460 33.82 52.22 -12.51
CA ASP A 460 32.65 51.58 -13.14
C ASP A 460 33.02 50.23 -13.76
N GLU A 461 34.13 50.16 -14.52
CA GLU A 461 34.57 48.91 -15.14
C GLU A 461 34.91 47.83 -14.08
N ALA A 462 35.59 48.22 -13.00
CA ALA A 462 35.94 47.30 -11.92
C ALA A 462 34.69 46.79 -11.18
N LEU A 463 33.72 47.68 -10.96
CA LEU A 463 32.44 47.32 -10.33
C LEU A 463 31.63 46.37 -11.24
N ASP A 464 31.54 46.65 -12.54
CA ASP A 464 30.85 45.81 -13.51
C ASP A 464 31.46 44.40 -13.60
N GLN A 465 32.79 44.30 -13.66
CA GLN A 465 33.49 43.02 -13.66
C GLN A 465 33.24 42.22 -12.38
N ASN A 466 33.26 42.87 -11.22
CA ASN A 466 32.99 42.24 -9.93
C ASN A 466 31.51 41.78 -9.84
N MET A 467 30.56 42.61 -10.24
CA MET A 467 29.13 42.26 -10.26
C MET A 467 28.86 41.05 -11.16
N LYS A 468 29.49 40.99 -12.34
CA LYS A 468 29.36 39.82 -13.23
C LYS A 468 29.81 38.53 -12.57
N LYS A 469 30.95 38.54 -11.85
CA LYS A 469 31.43 37.36 -11.09
C LYS A 469 30.46 36.97 -9.97
N ILE A 470 29.91 37.96 -9.26
CA ILE A 470 28.90 37.73 -8.23
C ILE A 470 27.66 37.07 -8.85
N GLU A 471 27.15 37.59 -9.96
CA GLU A 471 26.00 37.01 -10.66
C GLU A 471 26.25 35.57 -11.12
N ASP A 472 27.44 35.28 -11.64
CA ASP A 472 27.80 33.92 -12.08
C ASP A 472 27.83 32.94 -10.90
N ILE A 473 28.34 33.35 -9.73
CA ILE A 473 28.29 32.53 -8.52
C ILE A 473 26.85 32.38 -8.01
N LEU A 474 26.05 33.45 -7.99
CA LEU A 474 24.65 33.37 -7.56
C LEU A 474 23.83 32.43 -8.45
N LYS A 475 24.08 32.42 -9.77
CA LYS A 475 23.47 31.44 -10.69
C LYS A 475 23.82 30.00 -10.31
N ASN A 476 25.08 29.76 -9.94
CA ASN A 476 25.51 28.44 -9.49
C ASN A 476 24.87 28.05 -8.14
N LEU A 477 24.79 28.99 -7.19
CA LEU A 477 24.18 28.79 -5.88
C LEU A 477 22.66 28.59 -5.95
N GLN A 478 21.99 29.10 -6.98
CA GLN A 478 20.54 28.91 -7.21
C GLN A 478 20.22 27.60 -7.97
N GLY A 479 21.23 26.95 -8.57
CA GLY A 479 21.08 25.71 -9.34
C GLY A 479 21.42 24.42 -8.58
N GLU A 480 21.96 24.53 -7.36
CA GLU A 480 22.18 23.45 -6.39
C GLU A 480 21.04 23.38 -5.37
#